data_AF-A0A6G1ARM4-F1
#
_entry.id   AF-A0A6G1ARM4-F1
#
_cell.length_a   1.000
_cell.length_b   1.000
_cell.length_c   1.000
_cell.angle_alpha   90.00
_cell.angle_beta   90.00
_cell.angle_gamma   90.00
#
_symmetry.space_group_name_H-M   'P 1'
#
loop_
_entity.id
_entity.type
_entity.pdbx_description
1 polymer ?
#
loop_
_entity_poly.entity_id
_entity_poly.type
_entity_poly.pdbx_seq_one_letter_code
_entity_poly.pdbx_strand_id
1 'polypeptide(L)'
;ECYVARIDETEQQISDIEDKIMENNDAEKKRKTKAKEHNTRIRELSDLLKRSNIQITEAPEDEKREKRGEGLCKQIIAESFPNLGKNTDIKIQEAQKTPNRFNKNQPLT
;
A
#
# COMPACT_ATOMS: atom_id res chain seq x y z
N GLU A 1 -50.32 -22.08 31.23
CA GLU A 1 -49.97 -20.65 31.40
C GLU A 1 -48.45 -20.42 31.49
N CYS A 2 -47.71 -21.06 32.40
CA CYS A 2 -46.24 -20.85 32.54
C CYS A 2 -45.38 -21.18 31.30
N TYR A 3 -45.78 -22.13 30.46
CA TYR A 3 -45.02 -22.49 29.24
C TYR A 3 -45.19 -21.48 28.11
N VAL A 4 -46.37 -20.87 27.99
CA VAL A 4 -46.68 -19.90 26.92
C VAL A 4 -45.89 -18.61 27.15
N ALA A 5 -45.86 -18.12 28.38
CA ALA A 5 -45.08 -16.92 28.73
C ALA A 5 -43.57 -17.07 28.46
N ARG A 6 -43.00 -18.26 28.66
CA ARG A 6 -41.59 -18.52 28.31
C ARG A 6 -41.37 -18.55 26.80
N ILE A 7 -42.33 -19.04 26.03
CA ILE A 7 -42.25 -19.05 24.56
C ILE A 7 -42.29 -17.61 24.06
N ASP A 8 -43.25 -16.80 24.52
CA ASP A 8 -43.37 -15.39 24.14
C ASP A 8 -42.10 -14.59 24.47
N GLU A 9 -41.50 -14.83 25.65
CA GLU A 9 -40.23 -14.21 26.03
C GLU A 9 -39.09 -14.60 25.08
N THR A 10 -38.99 -15.88 24.73
CA THR A 10 -37.96 -16.34 23.79
C THR A 10 -38.18 -15.84 22.36
N GLU A 11 -39.43 -15.71 21.92
CA GLU A 11 -39.76 -15.14 20.61
C GLU A 11 -39.37 -13.67 20.53
N GLN A 12 -39.62 -12.89 21.59
CA GLN A 12 -39.19 -11.50 21.66
C GLN A 12 -37.66 -11.38 21.63
N GLN A 13 -36.96 -12.24 22.38
CA GLN A 13 -35.48 -12.26 22.36
C GLN A 13 -34.93 -12.60 20.97
N ILE A 14 -35.56 -13.52 20.23
CA ILE A 14 -35.18 -13.83 18.86
C ILE A 14 -35.39 -12.61 17.96
N SER A 15 -36.54 -11.95 18.03
CA SER A 15 -36.82 -10.73 17.27
C SER A 15 -35.77 -9.64 17.53
N ASP A 16 -35.43 -9.40 18.81
CA ASP A 16 -34.42 -8.41 19.18
C ASP A 16 -33.01 -8.76 18.66
N ILE A 17 -32.69 -10.05 18.57
CA ILE A 17 -31.42 -10.52 18.00
C ILE A 17 -31.42 -10.37 16.48
N GLU A 18 -32.52 -10.68 15.81
CA GLU A 18 -32.67 -10.50 14.37
C GLU A 18 -32.49 -9.03 13.97
N ASP A 19 -33.10 -8.11 14.70
CA ASP A 19 -32.94 -6.66 14.48
C ASP A 19 -31.47 -6.21 14.63
N LYS A 20 -30.78 -6.70 15.67
CA LYS A 20 -29.35 -6.41 15.87
C LYS A 20 -28.47 -6.99 14.76
N ILE A 21 -28.82 -8.16 14.22
CA ILE A 21 -28.09 -8.76 13.09
C ILE A 21 -28.26 -7.90 11.85
N MET A 22 -29.47 -7.40 11.58
CA MET A 22 -29.73 -6.50 10.46
C MET A 22 -28.93 -5.20 10.58
N GLU A 23 -28.95 -4.55 11.74
CA GLU A 23 -28.18 -3.33 11.99
C GLU A 23 -26.67 -3.56 11.82
N ASN A 24 -26.14 -4.67 12.35
CA ASN A 24 -24.74 -5.02 12.20
C ASN A 24 -24.34 -5.26 10.74
N ASN A 25 -25.19 -5.92 9.96
CA ASN A 25 -24.94 -6.15 8.53
C ASN A 25 -24.88 -4.84 7.74
N ASP A 26 -25.76 -3.89 8.03
CA ASP A 26 -25.75 -2.57 7.40
C ASP A 26 -24.51 -1.76 7.79
N ALA A 27 -24.13 -1.79 9.07
CA ALA A 27 -22.90 -1.19 9.55
C ALA A 27 -21.67 -1.80 8.87
N GLU A 28 -21.63 -3.12 8.68
CA GLU A 28 -20.53 -3.82 8.01
C GLU A 28 -20.44 -3.43 6.52
N LYS A 29 -21.57 -3.37 5.81
CA LYS A 29 -21.62 -2.85 4.43
C LYS A 29 -21.03 -1.45 4.34
N LYS A 30 -21.41 -0.55 5.26
CA LYS A 30 -20.89 0.82 5.30
C LYS A 30 -19.39 0.88 5.63
N ARG A 31 -18.88 -0.01 6.48
CA ARG A 31 -17.44 -0.14 6.74
C ARG A 31 -16.69 -0.65 5.51
N LYS A 32 -17.24 -1.64 4.80
CA LYS A 32 -16.67 -2.19 3.57
C LYS A 32 -16.58 -1.15 2.45
N THR A 33 -17.62 -0.32 2.27
CA THR A 33 -17.59 0.76 1.26
C THR A 33 -16.54 1.82 1.59
N LYS A 34 -16.48 2.28 2.85
CA LYS A 34 -15.44 3.21 3.31
C LYS A 34 -14.02 2.64 3.13
N ALA A 35 -13.81 1.38 3.49
CA ALA A 35 -12.50 0.73 3.33
C ALA A 35 -12.06 0.69 1.85
N LYS A 36 -12.98 0.40 0.92
CA LYS A 36 -12.70 0.46 -0.52
C LYS A 36 -12.31 1.87 -0.96
N GLU A 37 -13.06 2.88 -0.54
CA GLU A 37 -12.77 4.27 -0.86
C GLU A 37 -11.40 4.72 -0.32
N HIS A 38 -11.07 4.37 0.92
CA HIS A 38 -9.76 4.66 1.49
C HIS A 38 -8.62 3.97 0.71
N ASN A 39 -8.79 2.70 0.33
CA ASN A 39 -7.79 1.99 -0.47
C ASN A 39 -7.57 2.64 -1.85
N THR A 40 -8.64 3.10 -2.51
CA THR A 40 -8.52 3.83 -3.77
C THR A 40 -7.74 5.13 -3.59
N ARG A 41 -8.07 5.93 -2.57
CA ARG A 41 -7.35 7.17 -2.27
C ARG A 41 -5.88 6.94 -1.93
N ILE A 42 -5.56 5.89 -1.18
CA ILE A 42 -4.17 5.50 -0.88
C ILE A 42 -3.41 5.17 -2.17
N ARG A 43 -4.04 4.45 -3.10
CA ARG A 43 -3.44 4.15 -4.41
C ARG A 43 -3.16 5.44 -5.19
N GLU A 44 -4.15 6.32 -5.30
CA GLU A 44 -4.01 7.60 -5.99
C GLU A 44 -2.88 8.45 -5.40
N LEU A 45 -2.80 8.56 -4.07
CA LEU A 45 -1.72 9.28 -3.40
C LEU A 45 -0.35 8.62 -3.63
N SER A 46 -0.28 7.28 -3.56
CA SER A 46 0.95 6.54 -3.89
C SER A 46 1.40 6.82 -5.32
N ASP A 47 0.47 6.85 -6.28
CA ASP A 47 0.78 7.07 -7.69
C ASP A 47 1.24 8.52 -7.93
N LEU A 48 0.63 9.49 -7.23
CA LEU A 48 1.08 10.88 -7.24
C LEU A 48 2.51 11.03 -6.69
N LEU A 49 2.82 10.38 -5.58
CA LEU A 49 4.16 10.41 -4.96
C LEU A 49 5.21 9.71 -5.82
N LYS A 50 4.82 8.67 -6.57
CA LYS A 50 5.73 7.91 -7.45
C LYS A 50 5.88 8.51 -8.84
N ARG A 51 5.10 9.55 -9.20
CA ARG A 51 5.09 10.13 -10.54
C ARG A 51 6.46 10.63 -11.01
N SER A 52 7.31 11.09 -10.09
CA SER A 52 8.69 11.52 -10.38
C SER A 52 9.74 10.42 -10.20
N ASN A 53 9.35 9.23 -9.73
CA ASN A 53 10.28 8.16 -9.42
C ASN A 53 10.57 7.34 -10.68
N ILE A 54 11.84 7.02 -10.90
CA ILE A 54 12.30 6.18 -12.01
C ILE A 54 12.87 4.88 -11.44
N GLN A 55 12.41 3.75 -11.94
CA GLN A 55 12.95 2.44 -11.57
C GLN A 55 13.93 1.94 -12.63
N ILE A 56 15.15 1.61 -12.21
CA ILE A 56 16.22 1.09 -13.07
C ILE A 56 16.44 -0.38 -12.72
N THR A 57 16.12 -1.30 -13.63
CA THR A 57 16.16 -2.75 -13.39
C THR A 57 17.49 -3.40 -13.78
N GLU A 58 18.19 -2.90 -14.79
CA GLU A 58 19.42 -3.50 -15.33
C GLU A 58 20.72 -3.04 -14.64
N ALA A 59 20.66 -2.61 -13.39
CA ALA A 59 21.88 -2.19 -12.70
C ALA A 59 22.79 -3.40 -12.42
N PRO A 60 24.05 -3.45 -12.93
CA PRO A 60 24.95 -4.59 -12.71
C PRO A 60 25.22 -4.78 -11.21
N GLU A 61 25.06 -6.03 -10.76
CA GLU A 61 24.99 -6.39 -9.34
C GLU A 61 26.36 -6.32 -8.63
N ASP A 62 27.46 -6.52 -9.38
CA ASP A 62 28.77 -6.86 -8.79
C ASP A 62 29.85 -5.76 -8.84
N GLU A 63 29.93 -4.90 -9.86
CA GLU A 63 31.06 -3.95 -9.98
C GLU A 63 30.90 -2.61 -9.22
N LYS A 64 29.68 -2.27 -8.77
CA LYS A 64 29.36 -0.91 -8.28
C LYS A 64 28.96 -0.85 -6.80
N ARG A 65 29.46 -1.76 -5.95
CA ARG A 65 29.19 -1.72 -4.49
C ARG A 65 29.68 -0.43 -3.81
N GLU A 66 30.64 0.27 -4.42
CA GLU A 66 31.30 1.45 -3.85
C GLU A 66 30.59 2.78 -4.18
N LYS A 67 29.80 2.85 -5.26
CA LYS A 67 29.10 4.08 -5.65
C LYS A 67 27.72 4.15 -4.96
N ARG A 68 27.53 5.17 -4.12
CA ARG A 68 26.22 5.57 -3.57
C ARG A 68 25.17 5.66 -4.69
N GLY A 69 23.92 5.28 -4.43
CA GLY A 69 22.87 5.07 -5.44
C GLY A 69 22.74 6.17 -6.50
N GLU A 70 22.98 7.43 -6.14
CA GLU A 70 22.95 8.58 -7.06
C GLU A 70 23.99 8.49 -8.18
N GLY A 71 25.24 8.14 -7.85
CA GLY A 71 26.33 8.05 -8.81
C GLY A 71 26.12 6.90 -9.80
N LEU A 72 25.49 5.82 -9.35
CA LEU A 72 25.09 4.71 -10.19
C LEU A 72 23.96 5.09 -11.15
N CYS A 73 22.92 5.80 -10.65
CA CYS A 73 21.84 6.30 -11.50
C CYS A 73 22.37 7.26 -12.59
N LYS A 74 23.26 8.19 -12.23
CA LYS A 74 23.88 9.12 -13.20
C LYS A 74 24.67 8.38 -14.27
N GLN A 75 25.46 7.37 -13.88
CA GLN A 75 26.23 6.58 -14.84
C GLN A 75 25.32 5.82 -15.82
N ILE A 76 24.26 5.18 -15.32
CA ILE A 76 23.32 4.44 -16.16
C ILE A 76 22.59 5.38 -17.12
N ILE A 77 22.12 6.54 -16.63
CA ILE A 77 21.45 7.54 -17.50
C ILE A 77 22.40 8.04 -18.59
N ALA A 78 23.66 8.31 -18.27
CA ALA A 78 24.63 8.78 -19.27
C ALA A 78 24.98 7.71 -20.31
N GLU A 79 25.05 6.44 -19.90
CA GLU A 79 25.35 5.29 -20.76
C GLU A 79 24.18 4.94 -21.68
N SER A 80 22.97 4.84 -21.14
CA SER A 80 21.76 4.51 -21.91
C SER A 80 21.18 5.71 -22.68
N PHE A 81 21.31 6.92 -22.13
CA PHE A 81 20.74 8.15 -22.68
C PHE A 81 21.77 9.30 -22.72
N PRO A 82 22.77 9.22 -23.61
CA PRO A 82 23.89 10.17 -23.65
C PRO A 82 23.47 11.65 -23.82
N ASN A 83 22.32 11.92 -24.44
CA ASN A 83 21.78 13.28 -24.58
C ASN A 83 21.21 13.84 -23.26
N LEU A 84 20.63 12.98 -22.42
CA LEU A 84 20.14 13.32 -21.08
C LEU A 84 21.30 13.45 -20.09
N GLY A 85 22.34 12.64 -20.23
CA GLY A 85 23.53 12.70 -19.36
C GLY A 85 24.42 13.93 -19.58
N LYS A 86 24.42 14.52 -20.79
CA LYS A 86 25.29 15.66 -21.15
C LYS A 86 24.67 17.04 -20.91
N ASN A 87 23.35 17.16 -21.01
CA ASN A 87 22.68 18.45 -21.21
C ASN A 87 21.64 18.80 -20.16
N THR A 88 21.60 18.11 -19.02
CA THR A 88 20.51 18.29 -18.07
C THR A 88 21.05 18.31 -16.65
N ASP A 89 20.76 19.39 -15.91
CA ASP A 89 20.97 19.51 -14.46
C ASP A 89 20.00 18.55 -13.73
N ILE A 90 20.17 17.24 -13.92
CA ILE A 90 19.33 16.22 -13.30
C ILE A 90 19.61 16.24 -11.79
N LYS A 91 18.71 16.88 -11.05
CA LYS A 91 18.70 16.89 -9.60
C LYS A 91 18.03 15.61 -9.11
N ILE A 92 18.84 14.69 -8.60
CA ILE A 92 18.34 13.49 -7.94
C ILE A 92 18.14 13.84 -6.47
N GLN A 93 16.89 13.80 -6.00
CA GLN A 93 16.58 14.02 -4.59
C GLN A 93 17.05 12.85 -3.73
N GLU A 94 16.80 11.63 -4.21
CA GLU A 94 17.17 10.40 -3.53
C GLU A 94 17.35 9.28 -4.56
N ALA A 95 18.31 8.37 -4.31
CA ALA A 95 18.50 7.17 -5.09
C ALA A 95 18.86 6.03 -4.14
N GLN A 96 18.00 5.01 -4.13
CA GLN A 96 18.16 3.82 -3.31
C GLN A 96 18.03 2.57 -4.18
N LYS A 97 18.70 1.50 -3.78
CA LYS A 97 18.44 0.17 -4.35
C LYS A 97 17.20 -0.41 -3.70
N THR A 98 16.27 -0.90 -4.51
CA THR A 98 15.18 -1.74 -4.00
C THR A 98 15.79 -3.01 -3.44
N PRO A 99 15.52 -3.37 -2.16
CA PRO A 99 16.01 -4.63 -1.60
C PRO A 99 15.52 -5.82 -2.44
N ASN A 100 16.44 -6.69 -2.88
CA ASN A 100 16.12 -7.89 -3.66
C ASN A 100 15.29 -8.90 -2.84
N ARG A 101 15.34 -8.82 -1.50
CA ARG A 101 14.53 -9.65 -0.59
C ARG A 101 13.92 -8.79 0.52
N PHE A 102 12.61 -8.98 0.75
CA PHE A 102 11.93 -8.44 1.93
C PHE A 102 12.34 -9.26 3.15
N ASN A 103 13.34 -8.79 3.90
CA ASN A 103 13.76 -9.44 5.14
C ASN A 103 12.69 -9.24 6.22
N LYS A 104 11.89 -10.28 6.50
CA LYS A 104 10.85 -10.26 7.54
C LYS A 104 11.38 -10.13 8.97
N ASN A 105 12.70 -10.18 9.17
CA ASN A 105 13.36 -10.17 10.47
C ASN A 105 14.01 -8.82 10.82
N GLN A 106 13.82 -7.77 10.02
CA GLN A 106 14.40 -6.46 10.31
C GLN A 106 13.43 -5.67 11.20
N PRO A 107 13.83 -5.23 12.41
CA PRO A 107 12.99 -4.38 13.24
C PRO A 107 12.77 -3.06 12.50
N LEU A 108 11.52 -2.61 12.44
CA LEU A 108 11.20 -1.25 11.99
C LEU A 108 11.72 -0.29 13.08
N THR A 109 12.87 0.34 12.84
CA THR A 109 13.44 1.39 13.71
C THR A 109 12.80 2.73 13.42
#